data_AF-A0A7U9XQD0-F1
#
_entry.id   AF-A0A7U9XQD0-F1
#
_cell.length_a   1.000
_cell.length_b   1.000
_cell.length_c   1.000
_cell.angle_alpha   90.00
_cell.angle_beta   90.00
_cell.angle_gamma   90.00
#
_symmetry.space_group_name_H-M   'P 1'
#
loop_
_entity.id
_entity.type
_entity.pdbx_description
1 polymer ?
#
loop_
_entity_poly.entity_id
_entity_poly.type
_entity_poly.pdbx_seq_one_letter_code
_entity_poly.pdbx_strand_id
1 'polypeptide(L)'
;MEEPDVYSALETLHEWYQKGIINPDASALSEARVYNMWRVAQGWESAGITSWGPQMGKDVVVQKVGDTILSNETVRGSINMISINTKYPEKCLQLLDLVNVDTKLRDMFYYGEEGVNFEYNEDGKVHKINNNWEMAGYTQATFFTVTQVDTDEYNQWDEIKELNENAVSSVMLGFTFDTTEVADQLANCREIWLRYRSEVMTGVQDPAVVVPQIKEELMKAGWQDVIDAAQKQVDEYMGK
;
A
#
# COMPACT_ATOMS: atom_id res chain seq x y z
N MET A 1 4.14 12.95 -15.41
CA MET A 1 3.33 12.61 -16.61
C MET A 1 4.14 12.74 -17.88
N GLU A 2 5.03 13.72 -18.01
CA GLU A 2 5.87 13.90 -19.20
C GLU A 2 7.15 13.05 -19.22
N GLU A 3 7.50 12.41 -18.09
CA GLU A 3 8.58 11.42 -18.06
C GLU A 3 8.29 10.31 -19.09
N PRO A 4 9.29 9.89 -19.91
CA PRO A 4 9.04 9.03 -21.06
C PRO A 4 8.36 7.70 -20.72
N ASP A 5 8.73 7.09 -19.61
CA ASP A 5 8.15 5.84 -19.11
C ASP A 5 6.70 6.01 -18.65
N VAL A 6 6.42 7.09 -17.91
CA VAL A 6 5.07 7.43 -17.47
C VAL A 6 4.17 7.76 -18.67
N TYR A 7 4.67 8.55 -19.62
CA TYR A 7 3.89 8.93 -20.80
C TYR A 7 3.57 7.70 -21.66
N SER A 8 4.54 6.81 -21.87
CA SER A 8 4.34 5.55 -22.61
C SER A 8 3.33 4.63 -21.92
N ALA A 9 3.30 4.60 -20.58
CA ALA A 9 2.27 3.88 -19.84
C ALA A 9 0.87 4.48 -20.07
N LEU A 10 0.74 5.81 -20.13
CA LEU A 10 -0.54 6.46 -20.45
C LEU A 10 -1.01 6.16 -21.87
N GLU A 11 -0.09 6.11 -22.85
CA GLU A 11 -0.40 5.68 -24.23
C GLU A 11 -0.92 4.24 -24.25
N THR A 12 -0.27 3.34 -23.50
CA THR A 12 -0.70 1.94 -23.38
C THR A 12 -2.10 1.84 -22.75
N LEU A 13 -2.38 2.61 -21.69
CA LEU A 13 -3.71 2.65 -21.07
C LEU A 13 -4.77 3.15 -22.07
N HIS A 14 -4.46 4.19 -22.83
CA HIS A 14 -5.38 4.70 -23.85
C HIS A 14 -5.63 3.67 -24.95
N GLU A 15 -4.59 3.00 -25.45
CA GLU A 15 -4.72 1.92 -26.43
C GLU A 15 -5.60 0.77 -25.90
N TRP A 16 -5.42 0.38 -24.63
CA TRP A 16 -6.23 -0.66 -24.00
C TRP A 16 -7.68 -0.25 -23.82
N TYR A 17 -7.94 1.03 -23.51
CA TYR A 17 -9.29 1.58 -23.47
C TYR A 17 -9.95 1.53 -24.86
N GLN A 18 -9.26 1.98 -25.92
CA GLN A 18 -9.77 1.93 -27.30
C GLN A 18 -10.06 0.50 -27.78
N LYS A 19 -9.29 -0.48 -27.31
CA LYS A 19 -9.48 -1.91 -27.62
C LYS A 19 -10.56 -2.58 -26.75
N GLY A 20 -11.16 -1.89 -25.80
CA GLY A 20 -12.16 -2.44 -24.88
C GLY A 20 -11.59 -3.44 -23.86
N ILE A 21 -10.28 -3.38 -23.61
CA ILE A 21 -9.61 -4.20 -22.58
C ILE A 21 -9.91 -3.63 -21.19
N ILE A 22 -9.92 -2.30 -21.07
CA ILE A 22 -10.34 -1.59 -19.86
C ILE A 22 -11.86 -1.45 -19.88
N ASN A 23 -12.50 -1.64 -18.72
CA ASN A 23 -13.93 -1.43 -18.57
C ASN A 23 -14.32 0.00 -19.04
N PRO A 24 -15.29 0.16 -19.96
CA PRO A 24 -15.68 1.48 -20.47
C PRO A 24 -16.14 2.44 -19.36
N ASP A 25 -16.68 1.92 -18.26
CA ASP A 25 -17.14 2.71 -17.11
C ASP A 25 -16.06 2.89 -16.02
N ALA A 26 -14.81 2.50 -16.28
CA ALA A 26 -13.75 2.47 -15.26
C ALA A 26 -13.53 3.83 -14.57
N SER A 27 -13.67 4.94 -15.30
CA SER A 27 -13.52 6.30 -14.74
C SER A 27 -14.65 6.73 -13.81
N ALA A 28 -15.80 6.05 -13.84
CA ALA A 28 -16.98 6.34 -13.04
C ALA A 28 -17.14 5.42 -11.82
N LEU A 29 -16.34 4.33 -11.74
CA LEU A 29 -16.39 3.41 -10.61
C LEU A 29 -15.65 3.98 -9.40
N SER A 30 -16.31 3.99 -8.24
CA SER A 30 -15.71 4.39 -6.96
C SER A 30 -15.05 3.23 -6.21
N GLU A 31 -15.37 1.99 -6.57
CA GLU A 31 -14.89 0.79 -5.88
C GLU A 31 -14.24 -0.20 -6.85
N ALA A 32 -13.20 -0.87 -6.35
CA ALA A 32 -12.58 -1.98 -7.07
C ALA A 32 -13.53 -3.19 -7.08
N ARG A 33 -13.53 -3.94 -8.18
CA ARG A 33 -14.27 -5.20 -8.26
C ARG A 33 -13.51 -6.28 -7.49
N VAL A 34 -14.27 -7.17 -6.84
CA VAL A 34 -13.70 -8.35 -6.15
C VAL A 34 -12.96 -9.24 -7.15
N TYR A 35 -13.59 -9.53 -8.29
CA TYR A 35 -12.98 -10.31 -9.36
C TYR A 35 -12.25 -9.42 -10.36
N ASN A 36 -10.99 -9.74 -10.64
CA ASN A 36 -10.18 -9.12 -11.68
C ASN A 36 -9.44 -10.24 -12.43
N MET A 37 -9.62 -10.30 -13.75
CA MET A 37 -8.91 -11.28 -14.60
C MET A 37 -7.39 -11.05 -14.59
N TRP A 38 -6.99 -9.78 -14.50
CA TRP A 38 -5.60 -9.36 -14.31
C TRP A 38 -5.58 -8.10 -13.45
N ARG A 39 -4.58 -7.97 -12.58
CA ARG A 39 -4.33 -6.76 -11.78
C ARG A 39 -2.84 -6.65 -11.46
N VAL A 40 -2.39 -5.43 -11.25
CA VAL A 40 -1.09 -5.14 -10.62
C VAL A 40 -1.36 -4.76 -9.17
N ALA A 41 -0.64 -5.39 -8.24
CA ALA A 41 -0.77 -5.13 -6.81
C ALA A 41 0.60 -5.27 -6.13
N GLN A 42 0.74 -4.62 -4.97
CA GLN A 42 1.85 -4.89 -4.05
C GLN A 42 1.53 -6.17 -3.28
N GLY A 43 2.46 -7.12 -3.26
CA GLY A 43 2.27 -8.40 -2.58
C GLY A 43 3.48 -9.31 -2.71
N TRP A 44 3.28 -10.58 -2.34
CA TRP A 44 4.27 -11.65 -2.37
C TRP A 44 3.75 -12.79 -3.27
N GLU A 45 4.61 -13.72 -3.67
CA GLU A 45 4.28 -14.78 -4.63
C GLU A 45 3.20 -15.72 -4.08
N SER A 46 3.35 -16.19 -2.84
CA SER A 46 2.33 -17.08 -2.24
C SER A 46 0.99 -16.38 -1.95
N ALA A 47 0.86 -15.06 -2.13
CA ALA A 47 -0.41 -14.34 -1.96
C ALA A 47 -1.50 -14.89 -2.90
N GLY A 48 -1.14 -15.45 -4.04
CA GLY A 48 -2.09 -16.14 -4.94
C GLY A 48 -2.80 -17.31 -4.25
N ILE A 49 -2.13 -17.99 -3.33
CA ILE A 49 -2.64 -19.16 -2.60
C ILE A 49 -3.19 -18.75 -1.23
N THR A 50 -2.50 -17.85 -0.52
CA THR A 50 -2.79 -17.56 0.90
C THR A 50 -3.82 -16.46 1.11
N SER A 51 -4.09 -15.63 0.11
CA SER A 51 -4.95 -14.44 0.27
C SER A 51 -5.79 -14.14 -0.96
N TRP A 52 -5.16 -13.80 -2.08
CA TRP A 52 -5.83 -13.30 -3.28
C TRP A 52 -6.69 -14.34 -3.98
N GLY A 53 -6.21 -15.57 -4.14
CA GLY A 53 -7.00 -16.66 -4.72
C GLY A 53 -8.23 -16.99 -3.88
N PRO A 54 -8.08 -17.27 -2.57
CA PRO A 54 -9.21 -17.50 -1.68
C PRO A 54 -10.22 -16.34 -1.65
N GLN A 55 -9.77 -15.08 -1.58
CA GLN A 55 -10.65 -13.90 -1.61
C GLN A 55 -11.45 -13.79 -2.92
N MET A 56 -10.85 -14.19 -4.04
CA MET A 56 -11.50 -14.16 -5.35
C MET A 56 -12.30 -15.43 -5.67
N GLY A 57 -12.10 -16.52 -4.91
CA GLY A 57 -12.64 -17.84 -5.20
C GLY A 57 -12.09 -18.43 -6.51
N LYS A 58 -10.82 -18.17 -6.83
CA LYS A 58 -10.15 -18.54 -8.08
C LYS A 58 -8.70 -18.91 -7.85
N ASP A 59 -8.16 -19.71 -8.76
CA ASP A 59 -6.72 -19.92 -8.84
C ASP A 59 -6.04 -18.64 -9.36
N VAL A 60 -5.06 -18.14 -8.61
CA VAL A 60 -4.33 -16.91 -8.92
C VAL A 60 -2.85 -17.24 -9.08
N VAL A 61 -2.29 -16.86 -10.23
CA VAL A 61 -0.84 -16.90 -10.46
C VAL A 61 -0.30 -15.50 -10.24
N VAL A 62 0.72 -15.39 -9.38
CA VAL A 62 1.43 -14.14 -9.12
C VAL A 62 2.72 -14.13 -9.93
N GLN A 63 3.05 -12.99 -10.54
CA GLN A 63 4.29 -12.78 -11.27
C GLN A 63 4.89 -11.43 -10.87
N LYS A 64 6.20 -11.41 -10.61
CA LYS A 64 6.92 -10.19 -10.23
C LYS A 64 7.04 -9.27 -11.46
N VAL A 65 6.58 -8.02 -11.31
CA VAL A 65 6.64 -6.99 -12.37
C VAL A 65 7.81 -6.02 -12.17
N GLY A 66 8.19 -5.75 -10.91
CA GLY A 66 9.28 -4.83 -10.56
C GLY A 66 9.95 -5.23 -9.26
N ASP A 67 11.04 -4.56 -8.91
CA ASP A 67 11.81 -4.87 -7.70
C ASP A 67 11.04 -4.62 -6.41
N THR A 68 11.43 -5.37 -5.37
CA THR A 68 10.94 -5.15 -4.01
C THR A 68 11.60 -3.88 -3.48
N ILE A 69 10.86 -2.79 -3.42
CA ILE A 69 11.36 -1.48 -2.97
C ILE A 69 10.84 -1.16 -1.58
N LEU A 70 11.76 -0.81 -0.67
CA LEU A 70 11.41 -0.19 0.61
C LEU A 70 11.24 1.32 0.39
N SER A 71 10.01 1.81 0.46
CA SER A 71 9.66 3.23 0.26
C SER A 71 9.02 3.82 1.51
N ASN A 72 8.84 5.15 1.52
CA ASN A 72 8.07 5.81 2.58
C ASN A 72 6.64 5.29 2.68
N GLU A 73 6.02 4.89 1.58
CA GLU A 73 4.68 4.33 1.57
C GLU A 73 4.67 2.95 2.24
N THR A 74 5.62 2.07 1.91
CA THR A 74 5.65 0.70 2.45
C THR A 74 5.97 0.69 3.94
N VAL A 75 6.89 1.54 4.43
CA VAL A 75 7.24 1.58 5.87
C VAL A 75 6.20 2.31 6.73
N ARG A 76 5.32 3.12 6.12
CA ARG A 76 4.26 3.87 6.82
C ARG A 76 2.88 3.23 6.75
N GLY A 77 2.75 2.11 6.04
CA GLY A 77 1.46 1.45 5.80
C GLY A 77 0.73 1.00 7.08
N SER A 78 1.46 0.76 8.17
CA SER A 78 0.88 0.47 9.48
C SER A 78 1.76 1.01 10.60
N ILE A 79 1.35 2.13 11.20
CA ILE A 79 2.08 2.79 12.29
C ILE A 79 1.18 2.91 13.52
N ASN A 80 1.70 2.45 14.65
CA ASN A 80 1.14 2.77 15.96
C ASN A 80 1.80 4.04 16.51
N MET A 81 1.00 4.98 17.01
CA MET A 81 1.48 6.25 17.57
C MET A 81 1.04 6.42 19.03
N ILE A 82 1.91 7.00 19.85
CA ILE A 82 1.60 7.38 21.23
C ILE A 82 1.23 8.86 21.24
N SER A 83 0.04 9.18 21.73
CA SER A 83 -0.40 10.57 21.88
C SER A 83 0.53 11.34 22.82
N ILE A 84 0.96 12.53 22.41
CA ILE A 84 1.75 13.46 23.26
C ILE A 84 1.01 13.86 24.54
N ASN A 85 -0.32 13.70 24.58
CA ASN A 85 -1.16 14.06 25.72
C ASN A 85 -1.41 12.88 26.69
N THR A 86 -0.83 11.70 26.43
CA THR A 86 -1.02 10.55 27.32
C THR A 86 -0.41 10.79 28.70
N LYS A 87 -1.06 10.27 29.74
CA LYS A 87 -0.52 10.26 31.11
C LYS A 87 0.49 9.14 31.34
N TYR A 88 0.61 8.18 30.41
CA TYR A 88 1.37 6.95 30.59
C TYR A 88 2.22 6.57 29.37
N PRO A 89 3.13 7.46 28.90
CA PRO A 89 3.88 7.21 27.67
C PRO A 89 4.73 5.93 27.74
N GLU A 90 5.37 5.69 28.89
CA GLU A 90 6.17 4.47 29.11
C GLU A 90 5.32 3.19 29.09
N LYS A 91 4.10 3.22 29.63
CA LYS A 91 3.20 2.05 29.62
C LYS A 91 2.65 1.78 28.23
N CYS A 92 2.32 2.82 27.48
CA CYS A 92 1.94 2.68 26.07
C CYS A 92 3.08 2.04 25.26
N LEU A 93 4.32 2.50 25.46
CA LEU A 93 5.48 1.91 24.78
C LEU A 93 5.71 0.45 25.19
N GLN A 94 5.61 0.12 26.48
CA GLN A 94 5.70 -1.27 26.97
C GLN A 94 4.64 -2.18 26.35
N LEU A 95 3.41 -1.70 26.19
CA LEU A 95 2.36 -2.48 25.53
C LEU A 95 2.67 -2.69 24.05
N LEU A 96 3.09 -1.64 23.33
CA LEU A 96 3.44 -1.74 21.91
C LEU A 96 4.61 -2.71 21.68
N ASP A 97 5.63 -2.66 22.53
CA ASP A 97 6.74 -3.60 22.51
C ASP A 97 6.24 -5.04 22.74
N LEU A 98 5.45 -5.25 23.80
CA LEU A 98 4.95 -6.57 24.16
C LEU A 98 4.10 -7.22 23.05
N VAL A 99 3.19 -6.46 22.41
CA VAL A 99 2.36 -6.98 21.31
C VAL A 99 3.21 -7.36 20.09
N ASN A 100 4.40 -6.77 19.91
CA ASN A 100 5.30 -7.11 18.82
C ASN A 100 6.20 -8.33 19.12
N VAL A 101 6.52 -8.62 20.39
CA VAL A 101 7.51 -9.66 20.74
C VAL A 101 6.92 -10.89 21.43
N ASP A 102 5.76 -10.77 22.09
CA ASP A 102 5.11 -11.87 22.79
C ASP A 102 4.09 -12.56 21.89
N THR A 103 4.40 -13.79 21.46
CA THR A 103 3.55 -14.58 20.56
C THR A 103 2.15 -14.80 21.12
N LYS A 104 2.02 -15.07 22.43
CA LYS A 104 0.69 -15.36 23.01
C LYS A 104 -0.20 -14.11 22.96
N LEU A 105 0.31 -12.95 23.35
CA LEU A 105 -0.42 -11.69 23.23
C LEU A 105 -0.69 -11.33 21.78
N ARG A 106 0.29 -11.53 20.90
CA ARG A 106 0.15 -11.27 19.46
C ARG A 106 -0.98 -12.10 18.85
N ASP A 107 -1.05 -13.38 19.19
CA ASP A 107 -2.08 -14.32 18.74
C ASP A 107 -3.44 -13.93 19.29
N MET A 108 -3.53 -13.43 20.53
CA MET A 108 -4.80 -12.89 21.04
C MET A 108 -5.29 -11.68 20.23
N PHE A 109 -4.39 -10.78 19.84
CA PHE A 109 -4.75 -9.65 18.97
C PHE A 109 -5.14 -10.12 17.56
N TYR A 110 -4.47 -11.14 17.02
CA TYR A 110 -4.69 -11.60 15.66
C TYR A 110 -5.91 -12.51 15.51
N TYR A 111 -6.08 -13.45 16.43
CA TYR A 111 -7.05 -14.55 16.36
C TYR A 111 -8.23 -14.39 17.31
N GLY A 112 -8.11 -13.58 18.37
CA GLY A 112 -9.17 -13.33 19.35
C GLY A 112 -8.91 -13.99 20.71
N GLU A 113 -9.94 -14.50 21.36
CA GLU A 113 -9.83 -15.15 22.68
C GLU A 113 -9.52 -16.66 22.55
N GLU A 114 -8.50 -17.13 23.27
CA GLU A 114 -8.13 -18.56 23.33
C GLU A 114 -9.27 -19.38 23.97
N GLY A 115 -9.67 -20.49 23.33
CA GLY A 115 -10.83 -21.31 23.70
C GLY A 115 -12.19 -20.78 23.21
N VAL A 116 -12.24 -19.57 22.67
CA VAL A 116 -13.46 -18.98 22.08
C VAL A 116 -13.32 -18.82 20.57
N ASN A 117 -12.27 -18.16 20.11
CA ASN A 117 -12.00 -17.92 18.69
C ASN A 117 -10.96 -18.87 18.12
N PHE A 118 -9.98 -19.28 18.93
CA PHE A 118 -8.90 -20.16 18.50
C PHE A 118 -8.37 -21.04 19.65
N GLU A 119 -7.65 -22.10 19.32
CA GLU A 119 -6.89 -22.92 20.28
C GLU A 119 -5.58 -23.39 19.66
N TYR A 120 -4.61 -23.80 20.48
CA TYR A 120 -3.39 -24.42 19.97
C TYR A 120 -3.58 -25.93 19.85
N ASN A 121 -3.16 -26.51 18.74
CA ASN A 121 -3.11 -27.96 18.56
C ASN A 121 -1.86 -28.59 19.21
N GLU A 122 -1.72 -29.91 19.13
CA GLU A 122 -0.59 -30.65 19.72
C GLU A 122 0.78 -30.25 19.14
N ASP A 123 0.81 -29.74 17.91
CA ASP A 123 2.01 -29.28 17.22
C ASP A 123 2.34 -27.80 17.53
N GLY A 124 1.53 -27.13 18.36
CA GLY A 124 1.69 -25.72 18.69
C GLY A 124 1.23 -24.75 17.60
N LYS A 125 0.46 -25.22 16.60
CA LYS A 125 -0.18 -24.37 15.60
C LYS A 125 -1.56 -23.90 16.07
N VAL A 126 -2.03 -22.80 15.51
CA VAL A 126 -3.36 -22.25 15.82
C VAL A 126 -4.44 -22.97 15.01
N HIS A 127 -5.45 -23.51 15.68
CA HIS A 127 -6.71 -23.93 15.09
C HIS A 127 -7.77 -22.85 15.29
N LYS A 128 -8.41 -22.35 14.23
CA LYS A 128 -9.50 -21.38 14.34
C LYS A 128 -10.84 -22.07 14.61
N ILE A 129 -11.41 -21.83 15.80
CA ILE A 129 -12.72 -22.36 16.21
C ILE A 129 -13.84 -21.65 15.41
N ASN A 130 -13.69 -20.35 15.14
CA ASN A 130 -14.61 -19.56 14.31
C ASN A 130 -13.91 -18.35 13.68
N ASN A 131 -14.66 -17.55 12.91
CA ASN A 131 -14.16 -16.35 12.23
C ASN A 131 -14.79 -15.05 12.78
N ASN A 132 -15.29 -15.04 14.02
CA ASN A 132 -16.01 -13.89 14.59
C ASN A 132 -15.08 -12.78 15.11
N TRP A 133 -13.77 -12.90 14.88
CA TRP A 133 -12.76 -11.90 15.18
C TRP A 133 -12.27 -11.26 13.88
N GLU A 134 -12.90 -10.15 13.50
CA GLU A 134 -12.74 -9.53 12.18
C GLU A 134 -11.73 -8.37 12.16
N MET A 135 -10.93 -8.21 13.22
CA MET A 135 -9.94 -7.14 13.27
C MET A 135 -8.84 -7.35 12.23
N ALA A 136 -8.53 -6.29 11.48
CA ALA A 136 -7.52 -6.33 10.45
C ALA A 136 -6.12 -6.51 11.06
N GLY A 137 -5.54 -7.70 10.92
CA GLY A 137 -4.28 -8.05 11.57
C GLY A 137 -3.09 -7.14 11.22
N TYR A 138 -3.09 -6.52 10.03
CA TYR A 138 -2.03 -5.62 9.58
C TYR A 138 -1.95 -4.33 10.41
N THR A 139 -3.03 -3.91 11.08
CA THR A 139 -3.07 -2.67 11.88
C THR A 139 -2.54 -2.85 13.30
N GLN A 140 -2.16 -4.06 13.69
CA GLN A 140 -1.95 -4.41 15.10
C GLN A 140 -0.46 -4.33 15.47
N ALA A 141 0.35 -5.21 14.87
CA ALA A 141 1.77 -5.39 15.16
C ALA A 141 2.42 -6.26 14.08
N THR A 142 3.71 -6.55 14.23
CA THR A 142 4.48 -7.43 13.35
C THR A 142 3.77 -8.76 13.08
N PHE A 143 3.91 -9.28 11.87
CA PHE A 143 3.39 -10.60 11.50
C PHE A 143 4.33 -11.74 11.90
N PHE A 144 5.61 -11.44 12.14
CA PHE A 144 6.64 -12.46 12.37
C PHE A 144 6.54 -13.17 13.73
N THR A 145 5.66 -12.71 14.62
CA THR A 145 5.39 -13.32 15.92
C THR A 145 4.00 -13.97 16.00
N VAL A 146 3.23 -13.95 14.90
CA VAL A 146 1.94 -14.62 14.79
C VAL A 146 2.18 -16.12 14.56
N THR A 147 1.54 -16.97 15.36
CA THR A 147 1.62 -18.43 15.19
C THR A 147 0.88 -18.87 13.94
N GLN A 148 1.48 -19.75 13.13
CA GLN A 148 0.86 -20.25 11.91
C GLN A 148 -0.45 -21.02 12.18
N VAL A 149 -1.44 -20.90 11.28
CA VAL A 149 -2.68 -21.68 11.38
C VAL A 149 -2.41 -23.11 10.94
N ASP A 150 -3.09 -24.09 11.55
CA ASP A 150 -2.95 -25.51 11.24
C ASP A 150 -3.31 -25.88 9.79
N THR A 151 -4.19 -25.10 9.15
CA THR A 151 -4.57 -25.25 7.74
C THR A 151 -3.61 -24.58 6.75
N ASP A 152 -2.62 -23.82 7.21
CA ASP A 152 -1.70 -23.14 6.30
C ASP A 152 -0.73 -24.16 5.66
N GLU A 153 -0.86 -24.34 4.35
CA GLU A 153 0.05 -25.18 3.56
C GLU A 153 1.37 -24.46 3.21
N TYR A 154 1.38 -23.12 3.31
CA TYR A 154 2.50 -22.25 2.95
C TYR A 154 2.83 -21.29 4.10
N ASN A 155 4.11 -21.21 4.48
CA ASN A 155 4.57 -20.19 5.40
C ASN A 155 4.90 -18.89 4.63
N GLN A 156 3.88 -18.07 4.38
CA GLN A 156 4.07 -16.77 3.71
C GLN A 156 4.98 -15.82 4.49
N TRP A 157 5.09 -15.97 5.81
CA TRP A 157 5.88 -15.04 6.63
C TRP A 157 7.38 -15.19 6.39
N ASP A 158 7.87 -16.41 6.14
CA ASP A 158 9.27 -16.63 5.76
C ASP A 158 9.58 -16.01 4.39
N GLU A 159 8.66 -16.18 3.42
CA GLU A 159 8.79 -15.56 2.10
C GLU A 159 8.81 -14.03 2.19
N ILE A 160 7.86 -13.44 2.93
CA ILE A 160 7.81 -12.00 3.16
C ILE A 160 9.07 -11.50 3.86
N LYS A 161 9.60 -12.28 4.82
CA LYS A 161 10.84 -11.93 5.50
C LYS A 161 12.02 -11.91 4.54
N GLU A 162 12.17 -12.93 3.69
CA GLU A 162 13.22 -12.96 2.66
C GLU A 162 13.08 -11.80 1.66
N LEU A 163 11.86 -11.48 1.23
CA LEU A 163 11.59 -10.33 0.37
C LEU A 163 11.99 -9.01 1.04
N ASN A 164 11.70 -8.86 2.34
CA ASN A 164 12.07 -7.67 3.11
C ASN A 164 13.59 -7.55 3.30
N GLU A 165 14.28 -8.66 3.57
CA GLU A 165 15.75 -8.68 3.74
C GLU A 165 16.48 -8.35 2.43
N ASN A 166 15.89 -8.70 1.28
CA ASN A 166 16.42 -8.41 -0.05
C ASN A 166 15.86 -7.12 -0.67
N ALA A 167 15.02 -6.36 0.05
CA ALA A 167 14.40 -5.16 -0.48
C ALA A 167 15.43 -4.07 -0.73
N VAL A 168 15.30 -3.38 -1.87
CA VAL A 168 16.15 -2.24 -2.20
C VAL A 168 15.50 -0.98 -1.62
N SER A 169 16.24 -0.27 -0.77
CA SER A 169 15.77 1.02 -0.25
C SER A 169 15.64 2.03 -1.38
N SER A 170 14.48 2.70 -1.43
CA SER A 170 14.31 3.90 -2.25
C SER A 170 15.36 4.95 -1.88
N VAL A 171 15.90 5.64 -2.89
CA VAL A 171 16.83 6.76 -2.67
C VAL A 171 16.21 7.89 -1.85
N MET A 172 14.88 7.97 -1.78
CA MET A 172 14.11 8.96 -1.02
C MET A 172 13.53 8.41 0.29
N LEU A 173 13.95 7.22 0.74
CA LEU A 173 13.44 6.62 1.97
C LEU A 173 13.77 7.49 3.20
N GLY A 174 12.75 7.96 3.91
CA GLY A 174 12.85 8.86 5.06
C GLY A 174 12.54 10.32 4.71
N PHE A 175 12.65 10.72 3.44
CA PHE A 175 12.30 12.07 3.01
C PHE A 175 10.81 12.35 3.19
N THR A 176 10.48 13.49 3.78
CA THR A 176 9.10 13.96 3.91
C THR A 176 9.07 15.40 3.48
N PHE A 177 8.31 15.69 2.44
CA PHE A 177 8.16 17.05 1.95
C PHE A 177 7.38 17.89 2.95
N ASP A 178 7.99 18.96 3.45
CA ASP A 178 7.31 19.98 4.24
C ASP A 178 6.53 20.89 3.29
N THR A 179 5.21 20.78 3.34
CA THR A 179 4.31 21.51 2.45
C THR A 179 3.93 22.88 2.99
N THR A 180 4.44 23.30 4.16
CA THR A 180 3.97 24.51 4.87
C THR A 180 4.08 25.77 4.00
N GLU A 181 5.17 25.95 3.26
CA GLU A 181 5.41 27.14 2.43
C GLU A 181 4.57 27.17 1.13
N VAL A 182 4.06 26.02 0.69
CA VAL A 182 3.36 25.86 -0.61
C VAL A 182 1.99 25.20 -0.47
N ALA A 183 1.39 25.27 0.73
CA ALA A 183 0.17 24.54 1.06
C ALA A 183 -1.01 24.91 0.14
N ASP A 184 -1.17 26.21 -0.17
CA ASP A 184 -2.24 26.72 -1.02
C ASP A 184 -2.06 26.27 -2.48
N GLN A 185 -0.85 26.39 -3.03
CA GLN A 185 -0.52 25.93 -4.38
C GLN A 185 -0.74 24.42 -4.51
N LEU A 186 -0.30 23.64 -3.53
CA LEU A 186 -0.47 22.19 -3.51
C LEU A 186 -1.95 21.80 -3.45
N ALA A 187 -2.76 22.49 -2.64
CA ALA A 187 -4.20 22.27 -2.58
C ALA A 187 -4.86 22.54 -3.95
N ASN A 188 -4.54 23.67 -4.59
CA ASN A 188 -5.07 24.00 -5.93
C ASN A 188 -4.65 22.96 -6.99
N CYS A 189 -3.38 22.55 -6.99
CA CYS A 189 -2.86 21.52 -7.89
C CYS A 189 -3.55 20.16 -7.68
N ARG A 190 -3.84 19.81 -6.42
CA ARG A 190 -4.55 18.57 -6.07
C ARG A 190 -5.97 18.57 -6.63
N GLU A 191 -6.72 19.66 -6.48
CA GLU A 191 -8.08 19.77 -7.04
C GLU A 191 -8.08 19.65 -8.58
N ILE A 192 -7.08 20.24 -9.25
CA ILE A 192 -6.89 20.05 -10.70
C ILE A 192 -6.66 18.57 -11.00
N TRP A 193 -5.68 17.93 -10.34
CA TRP A 193 -5.38 16.52 -10.58
C TRP A 193 -6.58 15.61 -10.33
N LEU A 194 -7.35 15.83 -9.25
CA LEU A 194 -8.51 15.00 -8.92
C LEU A 194 -9.61 15.07 -9.99
N ARG A 195 -9.76 16.18 -10.72
CA ARG A 195 -10.72 16.28 -11.84
C ARG A 195 -10.33 15.38 -13.03
N TYR A 196 -9.04 15.23 -13.30
CA TYR A 196 -8.55 14.47 -14.46
C TYR A 196 -8.13 13.03 -14.15
N ARG A 197 -7.77 12.75 -12.88
CA ARG A 197 -7.13 11.50 -12.48
C ARG A 197 -7.89 10.28 -12.96
N SER A 198 -9.21 10.22 -12.80
CA SER A 198 -9.98 9.04 -13.17
C SER A 198 -9.91 8.76 -14.67
N GLU A 199 -10.03 9.78 -15.52
CA GLU A 199 -9.98 9.65 -16.97
C GLU A 199 -8.57 9.31 -17.48
N VAL A 200 -7.54 9.97 -16.93
CA VAL A 200 -6.13 9.71 -17.28
C VAL A 200 -5.70 8.30 -16.87
N MET A 201 -6.00 7.91 -15.64
CA MET A 201 -5.57 6.62 -15.09
C MET A 201 -6.38 5.43 -15.64
N THR A 202 -7.38 5.67 -16.47
CA THR A 202 -8.18 4.62 -17.15
C THR A 202 -8.06 4.68 -18.67
N GLY A 203 -7.26 5.61 -19.21
CA GLY A 203 -7.04 5.74 -20.66
C GLY A 203 -8.24 6.29 -21.42
N VAL A 204 -9.23 6.89 -20.76
CA VAL A 204 -10.44 7.43 -21.42
C VAL A 204 -10.06 8.56 -22.38
N GLN A 205 -9.16 9.44 -21.96
CA GLN A 205 -8.67 10.57 -22.75
C GLN A 205 -7.35 10.22 -23.44
N ASP A 206 -7.16 10.76 -24.64
CA ASP A 206 -5.87 10.67 -25.34
C ASP A 206 -4.80 11.46 -24.56
N PRO A 207 -3.69 10.83 -24.13
CA PRO A 207 -2.61 11.51 -23.41
C PRO A 207 -2.04 12.71 -24.18
N ALA A 208 -2.02 12.68 -25.51
CA ALA A 208 -1.52 13.78 -26.34
C ALA A 208 -2.38 15.05 -26.23
N VAL A 209 -3.63 14.91 -25.83
CA VAL A 209 -4.56 16.02 -25.62
C VAL A 209 -4.59 16.43 -24.14
N VAL A 210 -4.80 15.45 -23.25
CA VAL A 210 -5.09 15.75 -21.84
C VAL A 210 -3.85 16.12 -21.03
N VAL A 211 -2.67 15.55 -21.32
CA VAL A 211 -1.45 15.84 -20.56
C VAL A 211 -1.01 17.30 -20.72
N PRO A 212 -0.96 17.89 -21.93
CA PRO A 212 -0.66 19.32 -22.09
C PRO A 212 -1.65 20.24 -21.38
N GLN A 213 -2.94 19.89 -21.39
CA GLN A 213 -3.99 20.66 -20.71
C GLN A 213 -3.79 20.64 -19.19
N ILE A 214 -3.61 19.45 -18.60
CA ILE A 214 -3.35 19.33 -17.16
C ILE A 214 -2.10 20.10 -16.78
N LYS A 215 -1.02 19.99 -17.56
CA LYS A 215 0.22 20.72 -17.31
C LYS A 215 -0.03 22.22 -17.29
N GLU A 216 -0.71 22.77 -18.29
CA GLU A 216 -1.00 24.20 -18.35
C GLU A 216 -1.79 24.67 -17.11
N GLU A 217 -2.81 23.92 -16.69
CA GLU A 217 -3.59 24.24 -15.50
C GLU A 217 -2.78 24.14 -14.21
N LEU A 218 -1.98 23.08 -14.03
CA LEU A 218 -1.09 22.90 -12.88
C LEU A 218 -0.08 24.06 -12.79
N MET A 219 0.56 24.43 -13.91
CA MET A 219 1.53 25.53 -13.93
C MET A 219 0.87 26.86 -13.54
N LYS A 220 -0.35 27.13 -14.00
CA LYS A 220 -1.12 28.32 -13.58
C LYS A 220 -1.51 28.30 -12.10
N ALA A 221 -1.65 27.12 -11.51
CA ALA A 221 -1.98 26.93 -10.10
C ALA A 221 -0.77 26.96 -9.15
N GLY A 222 0.44 27.22 -9.67
CA GLY A 222 1.66 27.32 -8.87
C GLY A 222 2.45 26.01 -8.76
N TRP A 223 2.28 25.08 -9.71
CA TRP A 223 3.03 23.82 -9.70
C TRP A 223 4.55 24.00 -9.74
N GLN A 224 5.06 25.05 -10.40
CA GLN A 224 6.49 25.35 -10.39
C GLN A 224 6.99 25.68 -8.99
N ASP A 225 6.24 26.46 -8.20
CA ASP A 225 6.61 26.78 -6.82
C ASP A 225 6.71 25.51 -5.97
N VAL A 226 5.79 24.56 -6.18
CA VAL A 226 5.81 23.25 -5.50
C VAL A 226 7.03 22.44 -5.91
N ILE A 227 7.37 22.40 -7.21
CA ILE A 227 8.57 21.72 -7.73
C ILE A 227 9.83 22.33 -7.11
N ASP A 228 9.97 23.65 -7.12
CA ASP A 228 11.18 24.34 -6.65
C ASP A 228 11.36 24.15 -5.14
N ALA A 229 10.28 24.25 -4.36
CA ALA A 229 10.29 23.97 -2.93
C ALA A 229 10.65 22.51 -2.63
N ALA A 230 10.07 21.56 -3.36
CA ALA A 230 10.39 20.15 -3.21
C ALA A 230 11.85 19.86 -3.56
N GLN A 231 12.36 20.37 -4.69
CA GLN A 231 13.74 20.17 -5.12
C GLN A 231 14.73 20.72 -4.11
N LYS A 232 14.50 21.93 -3.58
CA LYS A 232 15.34 22.50 -2.52
C LYS A 232 15.42 21.58 -1.29
N GLN A 233 14.28 21.06 -0.83
CA GLN A 233 14.25 20.15 0.32
C GLN A 233 14.89 18.79 0.01
N VAL A 234 14.77 18.30 -1.22
CA VAL A 234 15.46 17.08 -1.68
C VAL A 234 16.97 17.31 -1.69
N ASP A 235 17.46 18.41 -2.22
CA ASP A 235 18.89 18.75 -2.25
C ASP A 235 19.47 18.84 -0.83
N GLU A 236 18.75 19.50 0.08
CA GLU A 236 19.12 19.59 1.50
C GLU A 236 19.09 18.23 2.21
N TYR A 237 18.21 17.31 1.79
CA TYR A 237 18.12 15.97 2.32
C TYR A 237 19.25 15.06 1.80
N MET A 238 19.53 15.11 0.50
CA MET A 238 20.57 14.30 -0.16
C MET A 238 21.99 14.81 0.08
N GLY A 239 22.16 16.08 0.45
CA GLY A 239 23.45 16.66 0.81
C GLY A 239 23.91 16.39 2.26
N LYS A 240 23.10 15.71 3.07
CA LYS A 240 23.42 15.29 4.44
C LYS A 240 24.05 13.90 4.47
#